data_AF-U5S0P7-F1
#
_entry.id   AF-U5S0P7-F1
#
_cell.length_a   1.000
_cell.length_b   1.000
_cell.length_c   1.000
_cell.angle_alpha   90.00
_cell.angle_beta   90.00
_cell.angle_gamma   90.00
#
_symmetry.space_group_name_H-M   'P 1'
#
loop_
_entity.id
_entity.type
_entity.pdbx_description
1 polymer ?
#
loop_
_entity_poly.entity_id
_entity_poly.type
_entity_poly.pdbx_seq_one_letter_code
_entity_poly.pdbx_strand_id
1 'polypeptide(L)'
;MKKTEKSSADRLKDNEPGYRLRDEALKAGNSGLRVSTLAQKFGQITVKTPEQLGVPKWTGTAEEATRMLRAAMVFYGVADIGTAEINDHHQKLIGLTGDNISTSYYPGIDKAPTTVTKPMVFSNNPKFSFDEKTGISYLPNVPLYGVTYQIPQDSELNRCRPTTLGGVAQTRYRLREVPRACTQAFIATLGYESMMDEPYRAIPSNAGSVLG
;
A
#
# COMPACT_ATOMS: atom_id res chain seq x y z
N MET A 1 -4.80 -3.38 33.26
CA MET A 1 -6.25 -3.65 33.16
C MET A 1 -6.42 -5.11 32.73
N LYS A 2 -6.99 -6.00 33.57
CA LYS A 2 -7.23 -7.40 33.17
C LYS A 2 -8.35 -7.41 32.12
N LYS A 3 -8.10 -7.97 30.93
CA LYS A 3 -9.16 -8.18 29.92
C LYS A 3 -10.21 -9.12 30.51
N THR A 4 -11.40 -8.60 30.75
CA THR A 4 -12.58 -9.34 31.24
C THR A 4 -13.32 -10.06 30.12
N GLU A 5 -13.00 -9.78 28.86
CA GLU A 5 -13.64 -10.38 27.71
C GLU A 5 -12.98 -11.71 27.30
N LYS A 6 -13.80 -12.69 26.88
CA LYS A 6 -13.31 -13.93 26.27
C LYS A 6 -12.41 -13.63 25.08
N SER A 7 -11.29 -14.35 24.98
CA SER A 7 -10.40 -14.27 23.83
C SER A 7 -11.10 -14.75 22.56
N SER A 8 -10.66 -14.30 21.38
CA SER A 8 -11.21 -14.78 20.10
C SER A 8 -11.05 -16.29 19.92
N ALA A 9 -10.02 -16.89 20.52
CA ALA A 9 -9.80 -18.34 20.50
C ALA A 9 -10.83 -19.09 21.34
N ASP A 10 -11.21 -18.56 22.50
CA ASP A 10 -12.23 -19.18 23.35
C ASP A 10 -13.62 -19.05 22.72
N ARG A 11 -13.93 -17.89 22.13
CA ARG A 11 -15.18 -17.67 21.38
C ARG A 11 -15.32 -18.61 20.17
N LEU A 12 -14.20 -18.93 19.50
CA LEU A 12 -14.16 -19.92 18.41
C LEU A 12 -14.49 -21.33 18.93
N LYS A 13 -13.92 -21.74 20.07
CA LYS A 13 -14.21 -23.04 20.69
C LYS A 13 -15.69 -23.15 21.09
N ASP A 14 -16.25 -22.05 21.57
CA ASP A 14 -17.67 -21.94 21.95
C ASP A 14 -18.62 -21.82 20.75
N ASN A 15 -18.07 -21.80 19.51
CA ASN A 15 -18.83 -21.67 18.27
C ASN A 15 -19.74 -20.43 18.23
N GLU A 16 -19.30 -19.33 18.87
CA GLU A 16 -20.04 -18.07 18.93
C GLU A 16 -20.23 -17.50 17.50
N PRO A 17 -21.41 -16.96 17.14
CA PRO A 17 -21.61 -16.29 15.85
C PRO A 17 -20.56 -15.19 15.59
N GLY A 18 -19.96 -15.20 14.40
CA GLY A 18 -18.89 -14.26 14.03
C GLY A 18 -17.49 -14.71 14.46
N TYR A 19 -17.35 -15.83 15.17
CA TYR A 19 -16.09 -16.48 15.54
C TYR A 19 -16.06 -17.96 15.12
N ARG A 20 -17.00 -18.44 14.31
CA ARG A 20 -17.10 -19.87 13.94
C ARG A 20 -15.93 -20.30 13.06
N LEU A 21 -15.71 -21.60 12.94
CA LEU A 21 -14.64 -22.15 12.08
C LEU A 21 -14.70 -21.61 10.64
N ARG A 22 -15.91 -21.45 10.08
CA ARG A 22 -16.10 -20.86 8.74
C ARG A 22 -15.71 -19.38 8.66
N ASP A 23 -15.89 -18.63 9.74
CA ASP A 23 -15.53 -17.21 9.84
C ASP A 23 -14.00 -17.09 9.92
N GLU A 24 -13.35 -17.99 10.66
CA GLU A 24 -11.89 -18.09 10.72
C GLU A 24 -11.28 -18.57 9.38
N ALA A 25 -11.91 -19.52 8.70
CA ALA A 25 -11.48 -19.96 7.37
C ALA A 25 -11.54 -18.81 6.34
N LEU A 26 -12.62 -18.01 6.36
CA LEU A 26 -12.73 -16.82 5.53
C LEU A 26 -11.62 -15.80 5.86
N LYS A 27 -11.33 -15.58 7.15
CA LYS A 27 -10.23 -14.70 7.59
C LYS A 27 -8.89 -15.17 7.08
N ALA A 28 -8.58 -16.47 7.18
CA ALA A 28 -7.31 -17.03 6.72
C ALA A 28 -7.08 -16.77 5.23
N GLY A 29 -8.11 -16.99 4.40
CA GLY A 29 -8.06 -16.72 2.95
C GLY A 29 -8.06 -15.23 2.57
N ASN A 30 -8.47 -14.34 3.50
CA ASN A 30 -8.49 -12.90 3.26
C ASN A 30 -7.15 -12.20 3.59
N SER A 31 -6.10 -12.96 3.91
CA SER A 31 -4.76 -12.40 4.09
C SER A 31 -4.32 -11.67 2.81
N GLY A 32 -3.90 -10.42 2.95
CA GLY A 32 -3.35 -9.63 1.83
C GLY A 32 -1.97 -10.15 1.42
N LEU A 33 -1.55 -9.84 0.20
CA LEU A 33 -0.17 -10.10 -0.21
C LEU A 33 0.76 -9.08 0.49
N ARG A 34 1.86 -9.55 1.08
CA ARG A 34 2.85 -8.69 1.76
C ARG A 34 3.76 -8.04 0.73
N VAL A 35 4.11 -6.76 0.89
CA VAL A 35 5.11 -6.11 0.05
C VAL A 35 6.48 -6.51 0.56
N SER A 36 7.13 -7.47 -0.10
CA SER A 36 8.47 -7.94 0.32
C SER A 36 9.36 -8.38 -0.83
N THR A 37 8.94 -8.17 -2.08
CA THR A 37 9.71 -8.58 -3.26
C THR A 37 9.93 -7.41 -4.22
N LEU A 38 11.01 -7.47 -5.00
CA LEU A 38 11.28 -6.50 -6.07
C LEU A 38 10.10 -6.34 -7.03
N ALA A 39 9.45 -7.45 -7.39
CA ALA A 39 8.26 -7.44 -8.25
C ALA A 39 7.08 -6.66 -7.65
N GLN A 40 6.91 -6.69 -6.33
CA GLN A 40 5.84 -5.91 -5.68
C GLN A 40 6.19 -4.43 -5.58
N LYS A 41 7.47 -4.09 -5.43
CA LYS A 41 7.94 -2.71 -5.34
C LYS A 41 7.95 -2.00 -6.68
N PHE A 42 8.47 -2.64 -7.73
CA PHE A 42 8.74 -2.00 -9.03
C PHE A 42 7.84 -2.46 -10.18
N GLY A 43 6.95 -3.42 -9.93
CA GLY A 43 5.99 -3.90 -10.94
C GLY A 43 6.09 -5.41 -11.13
N GLN A 44 4.94 -6.06 -11.06
CA GLN A 44 4.83 -7.52 -11.15
C GLN A 44 4.55 -7.99 -12.58
N ILE A 45 4.05 -7.08 -13.42
CA ILE A 45 3.73 -7.35 -14.83
C ILE A 45 4.87 -6.78 -15.66
N THR A 46 5.57 -7.65 -16.40
CA THR A 46 6.60 -7.24 -17.36
C THR A 46 5.94 -6.65 -18.60
N VAL A 47 6.32 -5.42 -18.94
CA VAL A 47 5.85 -4.70 -20.13
C VAL A 47 7.04 -4.22 -20.95
N LYS A 48 6.78 -3.86 -22.22
CA LYS A 48 7.77 -3.18 -23.04
C LYS A 48 7.74 -1.68 -22.74
N THR A 49 8.91 -1.06 -22.58
CA THR A 49 9.03 0.40 -22.48
C THR A 49 8.84 1.05 -23.85
N PRO A 50 8.58 2.38 -23.93
CA PRO A 50 8.53 3.09 -25.21
C PRO A 50 9.77 2.84 -26.08
N GLU A 51 10.96 2.83 -25.48
CA GLU A 51 12.22 2.60 -26.20
C GLU A 51 12.25 1.20 -26.83
N GLN A 52 11.76 0.19 -26.12
CA GLN A 52 11.65 -1.18 -26.64
C GLN A 52 10.57 -1.34 -27.71
N LEU A 53 9.57 -0.45 -27.71
CA LEU A 53 8.53 -0.36 -28.73
C LEU A 53 8.94 0.52 -29.92
N GLY A 54 10.08 1.20 -29.84
CA GLY A 54 10.55 2.12 -30.89
C GLY A 54 9.72 3.41 -30.99
N VAL A 55 9.04 3.81 -29.92
CA VAL A 55 8.22 5.03 -29.85
C VAL A 55 8.75 5.98 -28.79
N PRO A 56 8.54 7.30 -28.92
CA PRO A 56 8.94 8.24 -27.87
C PRO A 56 8.14 8.01 -26.59
N LYS A 57 8.75 8.36 -25.47
CA LYS A 57 8.09 8.50 -24.16
C LYS A 57 6.87 9.41 -24.28
N TRP A 58 5.78 9.06 -23.59
CA TRP A 58 4.60 9.92 -23.55
C TRP A 58 4.92 11.26 -22.87
N THR A 59 4.40 12.35 -23.42
CA THR A 59 4.49 13.68 -22.83
C THR A 59 3.13 14.36 -22.93
N GLY A 60 2.80 15.20 -21.94
CA GLY A 60 1.54 15.91 -21.85
C GLY A 60 1.49 16.77 -20.60
N THR A 61 0.35 17.43 -20.39
CA THR A 61 0.11 18.24 -19.19
C THR A 61 -0.16 17.35 -17.96
N ALA A 62 -0.01 17.91 -16.76
CA ALA A 62 -0.34 17.21 -15.52
C ALA A 62 -1.84 16.85 -15.48
N GLU A 63 -2.70 17.72 -15.99
CA GLU A 63 -4.14 17.52 -16.06
C GLU A 63 -4.52 16.36 -16.99
N GLU A 64 -3.87 16.26 -18.16
CA GLU A 64 -4.05 15.14 -19.08
C GLU A 64 -3.53 13.84 -18.46
N ALA A 65 -2.36 13.88 -17.81
CA ALA A 65 -1.78 12.74 -17.12
C ALA A 65 -2.73 12.22 -16.02
N THR A 66 -3.28 13.11 -15.19
CA THR A 66 -4.21 12.74 -14.11
C THR A 66 -5.51 12.16 -14.65
N ARG A 67 -6.09 12.73 -15.71
CA ARG A 67 -7.30 12.19 -16.36
C ARG A 67 -7.06 10.80 -16.93
N MET A 68 -5.95 10.62 -17.65
CA MET A 68 -5.56 9.35 -18.24
C MET A 68 -5.29 8.29 -17.16
N LEU A 69 -4.52 8.64 -16.13
CA LEU A 69 -4.21 7.74 -15.03
C LEU A 69 -5.47 7.33 -14.26
N ARG A 70 -6.37 8.29 -13.95
CA ARG A 70 -7.66 8.00 -13.31
C ARG A 70 -8.49 7.01 -14.11
N ALA A 71 -8.63 7.24 -15.42
CA ALA A 71 -9.38 6.33 -16.29
C ALA A 71 -8.79 4.92 -16.28
N ALA A 72 -7.46 4.80 -16.40
CA ALA A 72 -6.77 3.50 -16.35
C ALA A 72 -6.95 2.81 -15.00
N MET A 73 -6.75 3.52 -13.89
CA MET A 73 -6.84 2.93 -12.55
C MET A 73 -8.27 2.51 -12.19
N VAL A 74 -9.29 3.30 -12.57
CA VAL A 74 -10.71 2.93 -12.41
C VAL A 74 -11.02 1.67 -13.21
N PHE A 75 -10.52 1.58 -14.44
CA PHE A 75 -10.63 0.36 -15.25
C PHE A 75 -9.95 -0.85 -14.57
N TYR A 76 -8.84 -0.66 -13.85
CA TYR A 76 -8.18 -1.72 -13.08
C TYR A 76 -8.89 -2.08 -11.76
N GLY A 77 -9.94 -1.35 -11.38
CA GLY A 77 -10.81 -1.69 -10.23
C GLY A 77 -10.60 -0.84 -8.98
N VAL A 78 -9.96 0.34 -9.07
CA VAL A 78 -10.02 1.32 -7.96
C VAL A 78 -11.32 2.11 -8.01
N ALA A 79 -11.82 2.54 -6.85
CA ALA A 79 -13.02 3.39 -6.79
C ALA A 79 -12.71 4.84 -7.15
N ASP A 80 -11.59 5.37 -6.66
CA ASP A 80 -11.11 6.70 -7.00
C ASP A 80 -9.61 6.84 -6.75
N ILE A 81 -9.03 7.94 -7.25
CA ILE A 81 -7.63 8.31 -7.03
C ILE A 81 -7.48 9.76 -6.57
N GLY A 82 -6.43 10.02 -5.80
CA GLY A 82 -5.89 11.35 -5.52
C GLY A 82 -4.45 11.42 -5.99
N THR A 83 -4.06 12.54 -6.59
CA THR A 83 -2.71 12.77 -7.11
C THR A 83 -2.17 14.11 -6.64
N ALA A 84 -0.90 14.16 -6.25
CA ALA A 84 -0.24 15.42 -5.90
C ALA A 84 1.24 15.38 -6.27
N GLU A 85 1.78 16.52 -6.71
CA GLU A 85 3.24 16.71 -6.79
C GLU A 85 3.84 16.70 -5.38
N ILE A 86 4.97 16.03 -5.18
CA ILE A 86 5.64 15.94 -3.89
C ILE A 86 6.70 17.04 -3.78
N ASN A 87 6.32 18.14 -3.11
CA ASN A 87 7.20 19.25 -2.79
C ASN A 87 7.82 19.12 -1.39
N ASP A 88 8.63 20.09 -0.98
CA ASP A 88 9.31 20.13 0.32
C ASP A 88 8.37 19.99 1.53
N HIS A 89 7.11 20.43 1.43
CA HIS A 89 6.12 20.23 2.48
C HIS A 89 5.61 18.78 2.51
N HIS A 90 5.32 18.19 1.35
CA HIS A 90 4.87 16.80 1.24
C HIS A 90 5.96 15.81 1.63
N GLN A 91 7.24 16.10 1.38
CA GLN A 91 8.36 15.25 1.77
C GLN A 91 8.45 15.03 3.28
N LYS A 92 7.95 15.98 4.10
CA LYS A 92 7.89 15.85 5.57
C LYS A 92 6.90 14.78 6.04
N LEU A 93 6.01 14.32 5.16
CA LEU A 93 5.07 13.24 5.43
C LEU A 93 5.66 11.86 5.13
N ILE A 94 6.78 11.80 4.41
CA ILE A 94 7.48 10.55 4.12
C ILE A 94 8.15 10.07 5.41
N GLY A 95 8.08 8.77 5.67
CA GLY A 95 8.71 8.10 6.82
C GLY A 95 10.23 8.07 6.73
N LEU A 96 10.87 9.24 6.78
CA LEU A 96 12.32 9.43 6.79
C LEU A 96 12.99 8.87 8.06
N THR A 97 12.20 8.61 9.11
CA THR A 97 12.64 7.99 10.37
C THR A 97 12.22 6.52 10.50
N GLY A 98 11.58 5.95 9.46
CA GLY A 98 11.12 4.56 9.42
C GLY A 98 9.67 4.35 9.85
N ASP A 99 9.24 3.09 9.85
CA ASP A 99 7.88 2.70 10.23
C ASP A 99 7.51 3.16 11.64
N ASN A 100 6.30 3.69 11.83
CA ASN A 100 5.72 3.82 13.17
C ASN A 100 5.02 2.51 13.56
N ILE A 101 5.80 1.51 13.96
CA ILE A 101 5.26 0.22 14.39
C ILE A 101 4.76 0.37 15.83
N SER A 102 3.45 0.23 16.03
CA SER A 102 2.85 0.23 17.36
C SER A 102 3.51 -0.82 18.27
N THR A 103 3.79 -0.46 19.52
CA THR A 103 4.29 -1.40 20.54
C THR A 103 3.33 -2.57 20.77
N SER A 104 2.05 -2.43 20.39
CA SER A 104 1.06 -3.52 20.41
C SER A 104 1.44 -4.75 19.57
N TYR A 105 2.35 -4.60 18.59
CA TYR A 105 2.86 -5.72 17.79
C TYR A 105 3.96 -6.52 18.51
N TYR A 106 4.48 -6.01 19.63
CA TYR A 106 5.57 -6.61 20.38
C TYR A 106 5.20 -6.69 21.88
N PRO A 107 4.51 -7.76 22.31
CA PRO A 107 4.15 -7.90 23.71
C PRO A 107 5.40 -7.98 24.59
N GLY A 108 5.49 -7.13 25.61
CA GLY A 108 6.56 -7.16 26.61
C GLY A 108 7.78 -6.27 26.33
N ILE A 109 7.70 -5.34 25.37
CA ILE A 109 8.72 -4.30 25.18
C ILE A 109 8.12 -2.89 25.29
N ASP A 110 8.87 -1.98 25.93
CA ASP A 110 8.42 -0.60 26.17
C ASP A 110 8.64 0.32 24.96
N LYS A 111 9.49 -0.08 24.02
CA LYS A 111 9.78 0.63 22.77
C LYS A 111 9.95 -0.37 21.64
N ALA A 112 9.37 -0.08 20.47
CA ALA A 112 9.56 -0.91 19.29
C ALA A 112 11.06 -0.97 18.92
N PRO A 113 11.59 -2.11 18.45
CA PRO A 113 13.01 -2.20 18.13
C PRO A 113 13.35 -1.28 16.95
N THR A 114 14.46 -0.56 17.01
CA THR A 114 14.92 0.29 15.89
C THR A 114 15.42 -0.53 14.69
N THR A 115 15.57 -1.84 14.86
CA THR A 115 15.97 -2.79 13.80
C THR A 115 14.84 -3.08 12.81
N VAL A 116 13.58 -2.83 13.17
CA VAL A 116 12.40 -3.07 12.31
C VAL A 116 11.93 -1.83 11.56
N THR A 117 12.29 -0.63 12.02
CA THR A 117 11.93 0.63 11.37
C THR A 117 12.95 0.96 10.29
N LYS A 118 12.59 0.79 9.01
CA LYS A 118 13.48 1.14 7.87
C LYS A 118 13.01 2.44 7.21
N PRO A 119 13.85 3.49 7.17
CA PRO A 119 13.46 4.75 6.57
C PRO A 119 13.41 4.65 5.04
N MET A 120 12.68 5.56 4.42
CA MET A 120 12.92 5.92 3.03
C MET A 120 14.01 6.98 2.96
N VAL A 121 14.89 6.88 1.98
CA VAL A 121 16.06 7.76 1.85
C VAL A 121 16.06 8.41 0.49
N PHE A 122 16.07 9.75 0.45
CA PHE A 122 16.35 10.47 -0.79
C PHE A 122 17.81 10.25 -1.19
N SER A 123 18.02 9.88 -2.44
CA SER A 123 19.34 9.58 -3.00
C SER A 123 19.61 10.41 -4.25
N ASN A 124 20.89 10.56 -4.57
CA ASN A 124 21.32 11.21 -5.83
C ASN A 124 21.14 10.30 -7.05
N ASN A 125 20.63 9.08 -6.88
CA ASN A 125 20.28 8.20 -8.00
C ASN A 125 19.02 8.77 -8.70
N PRO A 126 19.01 8.92 -10.03
CA PRO A 126 17.82 9.41 -10.75
C PRO A 126 16.65 8.41 -10.78
N LYS A 127 16.84 7.18 -10.27
CA LYS A 127 15.83 6.12 -10.24
C LYS A 127 15.50 5.66 -8.83
N PHE A 128 14.35 5.05 -8.65
CA PHE A 128 14.04 4.38 -7.39
C PHE A 128 14.91 3.13 -7.24
N SER A 129 15.20 2.73 -6.00
CA SER A 129 15.86 1.46 -5.74
C SER A 129 15.49 0.89 -4.37
N PHE A 130 15.75 -0.40 -4.18
CA PHE A 130 15.48 -1.12 -2.94
C PHE A 130 16.65 -2.02 -2.60
N ASP A 131 17.13 -1.93 -1.36
CA ASP A 131 18.13 -2.85 -0.83
C ASP A 131 17.42 -3.97 -0.05
N GLU A 132 17.37 -5.17 -0.62
CA GLU A 132 16.74 -6.34 0.00
C GLU A 132 17.43 -6.80 1.29
N LYS A 133 18.74 -6.51 1.45
CA LYS A 133 19.49 -6.89 2.65
C LYS A 133 19.16 -5.98 3.83
N THR A 134 19.07 -4.68 3.59
CA THR A 134 18.80 -3.70 4.65
C THR A 134 17.32 -3.38 4.80
N GLY A 135 16.50 -3.62 3.78
CA GLY A 135 15.08 -3.29 3.71
C GLY A 135 14.80 -1.81 3.48
N ILE A 136 15.78 -1.04 2.97
CA ILE A 136 15.69 0.40 2.71
C ILE A 136 15.26 0.65 1.27
N SER A 137 14.28 1.53 1.10
CA SER A 137 13.87 2.06 -0.21
C SER A 137 14.49 3.43 -0.44
N TYR A 138 15.04 3.64 -1.63
CA TYR A 138 15.66 4.90 -2.03
C TYR A 138 14.77 5.63 -3.03
N LEU A 139 14.49 6.89 -2.72
CA LEU A 139 13.74 7.82 -3.56
C LEU A 139 14.73 8.64 -4.40
N PRO A 140 14.46 8.86 -5.70
CA PRO A 140 15.28 9.76 -6.50
C PRO A 140 15.00 11.21 -6.13
N ASN A 141 16.04 12.05 -6.15
CA ASN A 141 15.89 13.49 -5.94
C ASN A 141 15.52 14.21 -7.25
N VAL A 142 14.34 13.86 -7.79
CA VAL A 142 13.74 14.43 -9.01
C VAL A 142 12.28 14.80 -8.70
N PRO A 143 11.56 15.55 -9.55
CA PRO A 143 10.13 15.79 -9.35
C PRO A 143 9.36 14.47 -9.20
N LEU A 144 8.67 14.31 -8.07
CA LEU A 144 7.92 13.12 -7.70
C LEU A 144 6.43 13.43 -7.63
N TYR A 145 5.61 12.41 -7.89
CA TYR A 145 4.16 12.48 -7.74
C TYR A 145 3.69 11.35 -6.82
N GLY A 146 2.83 11.70 -5.86
CA GLY A 146 2.09 10.74 -5.05
C GLY A 146 0.80 10.36 -5.75
N VAL A 147 0.53 9.06 -5.85
CA VAL A 147 -0.74 8.51 -6.34
C VAL A 147 -1.35 7.67 -5.23
N THR A 148 -2.45 8.17 -4.66
CA THR A 148 -3.24 7.47 -3.65
C THR A 148 -4.52 6.97 -4.29
N TYR A 149 -4.98 5.78 -3.93
CA TYR A 149 -6.19 5.21 -4.52
C TYR A 149 -7.04 4.48 -3.49
N GLN A 150 -8.34 4.43 -3.76
CA GLN A 150 -9.33 3.92 -2.84
C GLN A 150 -9.84 2.55 -3.27
N ILE A 151 -9.87 1.62 -2.32
CA ILE A 151 -10.51 0.32 -2.46
C ILE A 151 -11.62 0.23 -1.40
N PRO A 152 -12.89 0.13 -1.80
CA PRO A 152 -14.01 0.13 -0.88
C PRO A 152 -13.98 -1.13 0.00
N GLN A 153 -14.48 -0.97 1.22
CA GLN A 153 -14.69 -2.09 2.14
C GLN A 153 -16.15 -2.54 2.10
N ASP A 154 -16.39 -3.81 2.40
CA ASP A 154 -17.74 -4.33 2.52
C ASP A 154 -18.46 -3.73 3.73
N SER A 155 -19.61 -3.08 3.50
CA SER A 155 -20.37 -2.40 4.55
C SER A 155 -21.00 -3.35 5.54
N GLU A 156 -21.48 -4.51 5.09
CA GLU A 156 -22.16 -5.49 5.96
C GLU A 156 -21.18 -6.14 6.92
N LEU A 157 -20.02 -6.57 6.41
CA LEU A 157 -18.95 -7.10 7.23
C LEU A 157 -18.43 -6.04 8.21
N ASN A 158 -18.32 -4.77 7.81
CA ASN A 158 -17.93 -3.71 8.75
C ASN A 158 -18.90 -3.58 9.93
N ARG A 159 -20.21 -3.77 9.74
CA ARG A 159 -21.21 -3.76 10.82
C ARG A 159 -21.07 -4.95 11.77
N CYS A 160 -20.40 -6.03 11.37
CA CYS A 160 -20.12 -7.18 12.23
C CYS A 160 -18.91 -6.98 13.17
N ARG A 161 -18.22 -5.83 13.15
CA ARG A 161 -17.10 -5.59 14.08
C ARG A 161 -17.61 -5.50 15.53
N PRO A 162 -16.82 -5.97 16.53
CA PRO A 162 -15.41 -6.41 16.46
C PRO A 162 -15.21 -7.94 16.25
N THR A 163 -16.20 -8.66 15.69
CA THR A 163 -16.08 -10.12 15.47
C THR A 163 -14.99 -10.48 14.45
N THR A 164 -14.56 -11.76 14.41
CA THR A 164 -13.66 -12.26 13.36
C THR A 164 -14.24 -11.97 11.97
N LEU A 165 -15.53 -12.22 11.78
CA LEU A 165 -16.24 -11.90 10.54
C LEU A 165 -16.17 -10.40 10.20
N GLY A 166 -16.30 -9.51 11.18
CA GLY A 166 -16.14 -8.07 10.92
C GLY A 166 -14.71 -7.63 10.61
N GLY A 167 -13.72 -8.39 11.08
CA GLY A 167 -12.32 -8.20 10.74
C GLY A 167 -12.02 -8.45 9.26
N VAL A 168 -12.78 -9.34 8.59
CA VAL A 168 -12.55 -9.66 7.18
C VAL A 168 -13.01 -8.58 6.21
N ALA A 169 -13.76 -7.56 6.67
CA ALA A 169 -14.12 -6.38 5.87
C ALA A 169 -12.87 -5.67 5.29
N GLN A 170 -11.67 -5.92 5.81
CA GLN A 170 -10.39 -5.43 5.30
C GLN A 170 -9.89 -6.15 4.03
N THR A 171 -10.80 -6.62 3.16
CA THR A 171 -10.49 -7.24 1.86
C THR A 171 -9.62 -6.36 0.96
N ARG A 172 -9.66 -5.04 1.18
CA ARG A 172 -8.88 -4.03 0.45
C ARG A 172 -7.39 -4.34 0.29
N TYR A 173 -6.75 -4.99 1.28
CA TYR A 173 -5.32 -5.34 1.19
C TYR A 173 -5.01 -6.41 0.15
N ARG A 174 -5.95 -7.32 -0.11
CA ARG A 174 -5.84 -8.29 -1.20
C ARG A 174 -6.23 -7.65 -2.53
N LEU A 175 -7.32 -6.87 -2.52
CA LEU A 175 -7.88 -6.27 -3.73
C LEU A 175 -7.03 -5.14 -4.32
N ARG A 176 -6.23 -4.43 -3.53
CA ARG A 176 -5.34 -3.36 -4.02
C ARG A 176 -4.20 -3.86 -4.92
N GLU A 177 -3.87 -5.15 -4.87
CA GLU A 177 -2.68 -5.69 -5.52
C GLU A 177 -2.78 -5.72 -7.05
N VAL A 178 -3.96 -6.05 -7.57
CA VAL A 178 -4.21 -6.05 -9.03
C VAL A 178 -4.15 -4.63 -9.60
N PRO A 179 -4.92 -3.65 -9.08
CA PRO A 179 -4.80 -2.27 -9.53
C PRO A 179 -3.39 -1.71 -9.42
N ARG A 180 -2.68 -1.99 -8.31
CA ARG A 180 -1.26 -1.62 -8.17
C ARG A 180 -0.43 -2.16 -9.33
N ALA A 181 -0.42 -3.48 -9.53
CA ALA A 181 0.43 -4.11 -10.54
C ALA A 181 0.13 -3.60 -11.96
N CYS A 182 -1.15 -3.46 -12.31
CA CYS A 182 -1.58 -2.89 -13.58
C CYS A 182 -1.16 -1.42 -13.73
N THR A 183 -1.28 -0.62 -12.67
CA THR A 183 -0.88 0.79 -12.69
C THR A 183 0.63 0.94 -12.91
N GLN A 184 1.46 0.15 -12.23
CA GLN A 184 2.91 0.21 -12.42
C GLN A 184 3.30 -0.18 -13.86
N ALA A 185 2.65 -1.20 -14.42
CA ALA A 185 2.83 -1.62 -15.80
C ALA A 185 2.40 -0.53 -16.81
N PHE A 186 1.27 0.12 -16.55
CA PHE A 186 0.78 1.24 -17.35
C PHE A 186 1.79 2.39 -17.36
N ILE A 187 2.27 2.81 -16.19
CA ILE A 187 3.27 3.88 -16.04
C ILE A 187 4.59 3.52 -16.75
N ALA A 188 5.06 2.28 -16.61
CA ALA A 188 6.26 1.80 -17.28
C ALA A 188 6.13 1.82 -18.81
N THR A 189 4.97 1.46 -19.34
CA THR A 189 4.69 1.50 -20.79
C THR A 189 4.65 2.92 -21.33
N LEU A 190 4.33 3.92 -20.50
CA LEU A 190 4.40 5.34 -20.86
C LEU A 190 5.82 5.93 -20.79
N GLY A 191 6.81 5.18 -20.29
CA GLY A 191 8.20 5.61 -20.14
C GLY A 191 8.51 6.33 -18.82
N TYR A 192 7.74 6.02 -17.77
CA TYR A 192 7.95 6.54 -16.42
C TYR A 192 8.22 5.39 -15.44
N GLU A 193 8.80 5.73 -14.29
CA GLU A 193 9.07 4.78 -13.22
C GLU A 193 8.07 4.97 -12.08
N SER A 194 7.69 3.88 -11.42
CA SER A 194 6.85 3.94 -10.22
C SER A 194 7.34 2.94 -9.19
N MET A 195 7.20 3.30 -7.93
CA MET A 195 7.51 2.43 -6.80
C MET A 195 6.35 2.42 -5.81
N MET A 196 6.02 1.25 -5.29
CA MET A 196 5.22 1.10 -4.09
C MET A 196 6.12 0.76 -2.90
N ASP A 197 5.82 1.31 -1.73
CA ASP A 197 6.30 0.79 -0.46
C ASP A 197 5.14 0.46 0.48
N GLU A 198 5.41 -0.23 1.60
CA GLU A 198 4.41 -0.48 2.63
C GLU A 198 3.72 0.85 3.06
N PRO A 199 2.42 0.82 3.39
CA PRO A 199 1.54 1.99 3.45
C PRO A 199 1.86 2.99 4.57
N TYR A 200 2.92 2.74 5.35
CA TYR A 200 3.33 3.57 6.47
C TYR A 200 4.71 4.25 6.27
N ARG A 201 5.44 3.94 5.18
CA ARG A 201 6.78 4.52 4.92
C ARG A 201 6.78 5.64 3.90
N ALA A 202 5.96 5.51 2.86
CA ALA A 202 5.76 6.58 1.89
C ALA A 202 4.84 7.65 2.52
N ILE A 203 3.92 8.22 1.76
CA ILE A 203 2.94 9.15 2.31
C ILE A 203 1.83 8.34 3.02
N PRO A 204 1.49 8.64 4.29
CA PRO A 204 0.38 8.01 4.98
C PRO A 204 -0.90 8.10 4.16
N SER A 205 -1.60 6.99 3.97
CA SER A 205 -2.70 6.90 2.99
C SER A 205 -3.80 7.94 3.19
N ASN A 206 -4.12 8.30 4.44
CA ASN A 206 -5.12 9.34 4.75
C ASN A 206 -4.63 10.75 4.38
N ALA A 207 -3.33 11.02 4.53
CA ALA A 207 -2.76 12.30 4.09
C ALA A 207 -2.75 12.33 2.56
N GLY A 208 -2.26 11.27 1.92
CA GLY A 208 -2.20 11.15 0.46
C GLY A 208 -3.56 11.29 -0.25
N SER A 209 -4.66 10.93 0.42
CA SER A 209 -6.01 11.09 -0.15
C SER A 209 -6.53 12.54 -0.19
N VAL A 210 -5.87 13.47 0.50
CA VAL A 210 -6.28 14.88 0.59
C VAL A 210 -5.19 15.87 0.13
N LEU A 211 -4.09 15.39 -0.44
CA LEU A 211 -3.02 16.25 -0.97
C LEU A 211 -3.38 16.92 -2.31
N GLY A 212 -4.37 16.38 -3.02
CA GLY A 212 -4.81 16.85 -4.34
C GLY A 212 -6.01 17.78 -4.28
#